data_AF-J9WI43-F1
#
_entry.id   AF-J9WI43-F1
#
_cell.length_a   1.000
_cell.length_b   1.000
_cell.length_c   1.000
_cell.angle_alpha   90.00
_cell.angle_beta   90.00
_cell.angle_gamma   90.00
#
_symmetry.space_group_name_H-M   'P 1'
#
loop_
_entity.id
_entity.type
_entity.pdbx_description
1 polymer ?
#
loop_
_entity_poly.entity_id
_entity_poly.type
_entity_poly.pdbx_seq_one_letter_code
_entity_poly.pdbx_strand_id
1 'polypeptide(L)'
;MLAARIAAAARDEFAVHGWAGTTIRAVARRADVDPALVYHYFGSKEGLLDAATNPPQQWLDRVAEVWATPVERLGAALLQLLLVSWADDEIGPTLRAILQTAAHDPVTRDKLRRVVEGSLMGVSGLGSDDRDRLIRSGLISSQMMGFALMRYVWKIEPVASMTDDEAIAAIAPNLQRYVDGDLGGQTQ
;
A
#
# COMPACT_ATOMS: atom_id res chain seq x y z
N MET A 1 12.82 -6.90 16.89
CA MET A 1 13.43 -8.26 16.92
C MET A 1 14.33 -8.47 15.71
N LEU A 2 15.27 -9.43 15.75
CA LEU A 2 16.25 -9.70 14.68
C LEU A 2 15.60 -9.95 13.30
N ALA A 3 14.53 -10.74 13.24
CA ALA A 3 13.78 -10.99 12.01
C ALA A 3 13.26 -9.68 11.37
N ALA A 4 12.70 -8.76 12.16
CA ALA A 4 12.21 -7.48 11.65
C ALA A 4 13.33 -6.62 11.04
N ARG A 5 14.54 -6.64 11.64
CA ARG A 5 15.74 -5.99 11.07
C ARG A 5 16.14 -6.59 9.72
N ILE A 6 16.11 -7.92 9.60
CA ILE A 6 16.44 -8.60 8.34
C ILE A 6 15.38 -8.29 7.27
N ALA A 7 14.09 -8.30 7.63
CA ALA A 7 13.01 -7.93 6.70
C ALA A 7 13.11 -6.46 6.24
N ALA A 8 13.49 -5.55 7.14
CA ALA A 8 13.73 -4.15 6.78
C ALA A 8 14.91 -4.01 5.81
N ALA A 9 16.05 -4.66 6.08
CA ALA A 9 17.18 -4.68 5.17
C ALA A 9 16.83 -5.30 3.81
N ALA A 10 15.97 -6.33 3.80
CA ALA A 10 15.49 -6.93 2.57
C ALA A 10 14.60 -5.99 1.76
N ARG A 11 13.71 -5.23 2.39
CA ARG A 11 12.92 -4.19 1.72
C ARG A 11 13.81 -3.21 0.98
N ASP A 12 14.87 -2.72 1.62
CA ASP A 12 15.80 -1.77 1.02
C ASP A 12 16.54 -2.38 -0.19
N GLU A 13 17.02 -3.62 -0.07
CA GLU A 13 17.69 -4.32 -1.18
C GLU A 13 16.72 -4.56 -2.35
N PHE A 14 15.51 -5.04 -2.08
CA PHE A 14 14.49 -5.28 -3.10
C PHE A 14 14.02 -3.99 -3.77
N ALA A 15 13.94 -2.88 -3.04
CA ALA A 15 13.56 -1.59 -3.60
C ALA A 15 14.61 -1.05 -4.59
N VAL A 16 15.90 -1.34 -4.36
CA VAL A 16 17.01 -0.83 -5.19
C VAL A 16 17.37 -1.79 -6.34
N HIS A 17 17.43 -3.09 -6.06
CA HIS A 17 17.96 -4.09 -6.99
C HIS A 17 16.88 -5.00 -7.59
N GLY A 18 15.64 -4.85 -7.14
CA GLY A 18 14.54 -5.74 -7.49
C GLY A 18 14.73 -7.17 -7.02
N TRP A 19 13.74 -8.01 -7.35
CA TRP A 19 13.76 -9.42 -6.99
C TRP A 19 15.00 -10.13 -7.53
N ALA A 20 15.28 -10.06 -8.83
CA ALA A 20 16.39 -10.79 -9.46
C ALA A 20 17.77 -10.32 -8.95
N GLY A 21 17.97 -9.01 -8.75
CA GLY A 21 19.26 -8.44 -8.34
C GLY A 21 19.58 -8.56 -6.85
N THR A 22 18.58 -8.79 -5.99
CA THR A 22 18.79 -8.93 -4.55
C THR A 22 19.36 -10.31 -4.19
N THR A 23 20.41 -10.37 -3.37
CA THR A 23 20.96 -11.65 -2.87
C THR A 23 20.83 -11.77 -1.36
N ILE A 24 20.67 -12.98 -0.84
CA ILE A 24 20.62 -13.24 0.61
C ILE A 24 21.87 -12.69 1.32
N ARG A 25 23.04 -12.80 0.68
CA ARG A 25 24.30 -12.24 1.22
C ARG A 25 24.27 -10.72 1.31
N ALA A 26 23.70 -10.03 0.32
CA ALA A 26 23.56 -8.57 0.36
C ALA A 26 22.64 -8.14 1.51
N VAL A 27 21.49 -8.80 1.66
CA VAL A 27 20.57 -8.57 2.78
C VAL A 27 21.25 -8.83 4.12
N ALA A 28 21.93 -9.97 4.28
CA ALA A 28 22.61 -10.35 5.51
C ALA A 28 23.67 -9.32 5.92
N ARG A 29 24.49 -8.89 4.95
CA ARG A 29 25.47 -7.82 5.14
C ARG A 29 24.82 -6.51 5.56
N ARG A 30 23.70 -6.13 4.93
CA ARG A 30 22.97 -4.89 5.27
C ARG A 30 22.32 -4.97 6.66
N ALA A 31 21.83 -6.15 7.04
CA ALA A 31 21.24 -6.40 8.35
C ALA A 31 22.29 -6.62 9.45
N ASP A 32 23.59 -6.71 9.11
CA ASP A 32 24.69 -7.07 10.00
C ASP A 32 24.47 -8.44 10.68
N VAL A 33 24.23 -9.46 9.87
CA VAL A 33 23.98 -10.84 10.31
C VAL A 33 24.68 -11.86 9.40
N ASP A 34 24.82 -13.10 9.90
CA ASP A 34 25.23 -14.23 9.08
C ASP A 34 24.12 -14.63 8.07
N PRO A 35 24.43 -14.92 6.79
CA PRO A 35 23.44 -15.39 5.81
C PRO A 35 22.62 -16.60 6.26
N ALA A 36 23.18 -17.50 7.08
CA ALA A 36 22.47 -18.64 7.64
C ALA A 36 21.29 -18.22 8.52
N LEU A 37 21.39 -17.09 9.23
CA LEU A 37 20.29 -16.55 10.03
C LEU A 37 19.12 -16.10 9.13
N VAL A 38 19.40 -15.57 7.94
CA VAL A 38 18.34 -15.20 6.99
C VAL A 38 17.56 -16.45 6.55
N TYR A 39 18.27 -17.53 6.18
CA TYR A 39 17.61 -18.80 5.85
C TYR A 39 16.88 -19.40 7.05
N HIS A 40 17.43 -19.29 8.26
CA HIS A 40 16.79 -19.77 9.48
C HIS A 40 15.43 -19.09 9.74
N TYR A 41 15.34 -17.78 9.58
CA TYR A 41 14.10 -17.04 9.84
C TYR A 41 13.08 -17.11 8.68
N PHE A 42 13.54 -17.14 7.43
CA PHE A 42 12.68 -16.94 6.27
C PHE A 42 12.60 -18.14 5.31
N GLY A 43 13.45 -19.16 5.52
CA GLY A 43 13.48 -20.40 4.73
C GLY A 43 14.05 -20.24 3.33
N SER A 44 13.65 -19.20 2.59
CA SER A 44 14.10 -18.94 1.24
C SER A 44 14.13 -17.43 0.93
N LYS A 45 14.62 -17.08 -0.26
CA LYS A 45 14.56 -15.70 -0.76
C LYS A 45 13.11 -15.26 -0.99
N GLU A 46 12.23 -16.20 -1.39
CA GLU A 46 10.79 -15.97 -1.60
C GLU A 46 10.10 -15.71 -0.27
N GLY A 47 10.40 -16.51 0.76
CA GLY A 47 9.90 -16.29 2.12
C GLY A 47 10.39 -14.97 2.71
N LEU A 48 11.62 -14.56 2.37
CA LEU A 48 12.14 -13.25 2.75
C LEU A 48 11.43 -12.11 2.03
N LEU A 49 11.17 -12.22 0.71
CA LEU A 49 10.39 -11.22 -0.02
C LEU A 49 8.97 -11.14 0.53
N ASP A 50 8.35 -12.27 0.83
CA ASP A 50 7.04 -12.32 1.47
C ASP A 50 7.03 -11.56 2.79
N ALA A 51 7.95 -11.88 3.71
CA ALA A 51 8.05 -11.17 4.98
C ALA A 51 8.39 -9.67 4.81
N ALA A 52 9.13 -9.30 3.77
CA ALA A 52 9.48 -7.92 3.46
C ALA A 52 8.31 -7.12 2.86
N THR A 53 7.41 -7.77 2.12
CA THR A 53 6.35 -7.13 1.30
C THR A 53 4.93 -7.54 1.70
N ASN A 54 4.75 -8.23 2.83
CA ASN A 54 3.44 -8.51 3.37
C ASN A 54 2.94 -7.32 4.19
N PRO A 55 1.77 -6.72 3.87
CA PRO A 55 1.20 -5.67 4.70
C PRO A 55 0.98 -6.18 6.13
N PRO A 56 1.29 -5.38 7.17
CA PRO A 56 1.00 -5.76 8.54
C PRO A 56 -0.51 -6.04 8.74
N GLN A 57 -0.86 -7.10 9.45
CA GLN A 57 -2.28 -7.45 9.68
C GLN A 57 -3.07 -6.30 10.31
N GLN A 58 -2.47 -5.60 11.28
CA GLN A 58 -3.06 -4.42 11.91
C GLN A 58 -3.43 -3.30 10.93
N TRP A 59 -2.73 -3.20 9.79
CA TRP A 59 -3.06 -2.24 8.75
C TRP A 59 -4.28 -2.70 7.94
N LEU A 60 -4.36 -3.99 7.60
CA LEU A 60 -5.53 -4.58 6.94
C LEU A 60 -6.79 -4.45 7.80
N ASP A 61 -6.66 -4.62 9.12
CA ASP A 61 -7.76 -4.47 10.07
C ASP A 61 -8.27 -3.01 10.08
N ARG A 62 -7.37 -2.02 10.13
CA ARG A 62 -7.73 -0.59 10.03
C ARG A 62 -8.39 -0.23 8.70
N VAL A 63 -7.93 -0.83 7.59
CA VAL A 63 -8.58 -0.67 6.28
C VAL A 63 -10.04 -1.14 6.36
N ALA A 64 -10.28 -2.33 6.90
CA ALA A 64 -11.63 -2.86 7.05
C ALA A 64 -12.52 -1.98 7.95
N GLU A 65 -11.98 -1.46 9.05
CA GLU A 65 -12.69 -0.54 9.95
C GLU A 65 -13.08 0.77 9.25
N VAL A 66 -12.18 1.34 8.43
CA VAL A 66 -12.47 2.59 7.71
C VAL A 66 -13.60 2.41 6.70
N TRP A 67 -13.71 1.25 6.06
CA TRP A 67 -14.83 0.93 5.18
C TRP A 67 -16.19 0.86 5.89
N ALA A 68 -16.21 0.71 7.22
CA ALA A 68 -17.43 0.79 8.03
C ALA A 68 -17.81 2.23 8.43
N THR A 69 -17.02 3.24 8.05
CA THR A 69 -17.34 4.66 8.27
C THR A 69 -18.62 5.03 7.52
N PRO A 70 -19.51 5.88 8.09
CA PRO A 70 -20.66 6.42 7.37
C PRO A 70 -20.26 6.99 6.01
N VAL A 71 -21.06 6.66 4.98
CA VAL A 71 -20.78 6.95 3.57
C VAL A 71 -20.42 8.42 3.37
N GLU A 72 -21.09 9.34 4.05
CA GLU A 72 -20.94 10.80 3.92
C GLU A 72 -19.56 11.33 4.35
N ARG A 73 -18.76 10.52 5.04
CA ARG A 73 -17.41 10.88 5.52
C ARG A 73 -16.32 9.92 5.04
N LEU A 74 -16.69 8.89 4.28
CA LEU A 74 -15.80 7.81 3.90
C LEU A 74 -14.62 8.30 3.05
N GLY A 75 -14.84 9.24 2.12
CA GLY A 75 -13.78 9.79 1.29
C GLY A 75 -12.66 10.45 2.10
N ALA A 76 -13.01 11.22 3.14
CA ALA A 76 -12.03 11.83 4.04
C ALA A 76 -11.35 10.80 4.94
N ALA A 77 -12.11 9.84 5.48
CA ALA A 77 -11.57 8.78 6.33
C ALA A 77 -10.55 7.89 5.62
N LEU A 78 -10.80 7.54 4.35
CA LEU A 78 -9.88 6.78 3.51
C LEU A 78 -8.55 7.50 3.31
N LEU A 79 -8.58 8.79 3.01
CA LEU A 79 -7.37 9.59 2.82
C LEU A 79 -6.61 9.81 4.13
N GLN A 80 -7.31 10.03 5.24
CA GLN A 80 -6.70 10.12 6.57
C GLN A 80 -5.98 8.82 6.94
N LEU A 81 -6.61 7.66 6.69
CA LEU A 81 -5.96 6.37 6.92
C LEU A 81 -4.68 6.22 6.10
N LEU A 82 -4.70 6.65 4.83
CA LEU A 82 -3.50 6.64 3.99
C LEU A 82 -2.41 7.52 4.59
N LEU A 83 -2.71 8.77 4.92
CA LEU A 83 -1.71 9.71 5.46
C LEU A 83 -1.08 9.16 6.76
N VAL A 84 -1.90 8.69 7.70
CA VAL A 84 -1.44 8.09 8.95
C VAL A 84 -0.60 6.82 8.69
N SER A 85 -1.07 5.91 7.84
CA SER A 85 -0.38 4.64 7.58
C SER A 85 0.96 4.81 6.89
N TRP A 86 1.09 5.82 6.02
CA TRP A 86 2.32 6.08 5.27
C TRP A 86 3.34 6.90 6.07
N ALA A 87 2.88 7.72 7.00
CA ALA A 87 3.72 8.45 7.95
C ALA A 87 4.20 7.57 9.13
N ASP A 88 3.51 6.46 9.40
CA ASP A 88 3.87 5.51 10.46
C ASP A 88 5.26 4.88 10.19
N ASP A 89 6.10 4.86 11.23
CA ASP A 89 7.49 4.38 11.15
C ASP A 89 7.60 2.85 10.96
N GLU A 90 6.56 2.10 11.29
CA GLU A 90 6.53 0.64 11.18
C GLU A 90 5.81 0.19 9.89
N ILE A 91 4.66 0.78 9.60
CA ILE A 91 3.80 0.42 8.46
C ILE A 91 4.31 1.08 7.17
N GLY A 92 4.65 2.38 7.22
CA GLY A 92 5.01 3.19 6.06
C GLY A 92 6.18 2.63 5.24
N PRO A 93 7.29 2.17 5.83
CA PRO A 93 8.38 1.54 5.09
C PRO A 93 7.94 0.30 4.31
N THR A 94 7.03 -0.49 4.87
CA THR A 94 6.51 -1.70 4.22
C THR A 94 5.62 -1.35 3.02
N LEU A 95 4.72 -0.38 3.18
CA LEU A 95 3.86 0.09 2.08
C LEU A 95 4.66 0.69 0.93
N ARG A 96 5.69 1.50 1.24
CA ARG A 96 6.63 2.04 0.24
C ARG A 96 7.35 0.93 -0.53
N ALA A 97 7.89 -0.05 0.18
CA ALA A 97 8.58 -1.18 -0.43
C ALA A 97 7.65 -1.99 -1.35
N ILE A 98 6.42 -2.27 -0.92
CA ILE A 98 5.42 -2.97 -1.75
C ILE A 98 5.19 -2.22 -3.06
N LEU A 99 4.90 -0.91 -3.02
CA LEU A 99 4.65 -0.13 -4.23
C LEU A 99 5.88 -0.05 -5.15
N GLN A 100 7.07 0.15 -4.59
CA GLN A 100 8.32 0.24 -5.35
C GLN A 100 8.65 -1.10 -6.04
N THR A 101 8.57 -2.21 -5.31
CA THR A 101 8.90 -3.54 -5.84
C THR A 101 7.85 -4.03 -6.85
N ALA A 102 6.55 -3.78 -6.62
CA ALA A 102 5.49 -4.14 -7.57
C ALA A 102 5.65 -3.51 -8.96
N ALA A 103 6.34 -2.36 -9.07
CA ALA A 103 6.58 -1.72 -10.36
C ALA A 103 7.44 -2.58 -11.31
N HIS A 104 8.35 -3.39 -10.79
CA HIS A 104 9.34 -4.12 -11.59
C HIS A 104 9.45 -5.62 -11.27
N ASP A 105 8.77 -6.11 -10.24
CA ASP A 105 8.69 -7.53 -9.88
C ASP A 105 7.27 -8.10 -10.08
N PRO A 106 7.07 -9.07 -10.99
CA PRO A 106 5.75 -9.66 -11.24
C PRO A 106 5.13 -10.35 -10.04
N VAL A 107 5.94 -10.98 -9.17
CA VAL A 107 5.44 -11.74 -8.01
C VAL A 107 4.83 -10.77 -6.98
N THR A 108 5.56 -9.72 -6.64
CA THR A 108 5.08 -8.67 -5.72
C THR A 108 3.90 -7.91 -6.32
N ARG A 109 3.92 -7.65 -7.64
CA ARG A 109 2.79 -7.03 -8.33
C ARG A 109 1.51 -7.86 -8.21
N ASP A 110 1.60 -9.16 -8.40
CA ASP A 110 0.46 -10.07 -8.29
C ASP A 110 -0.05 -10.19 -6.84
N LYS A 111 0.84 -10.14 -5.85
CA LYS A 111 0.45 -10.02 -4.43
C LYS A 111 -0.28 -8.72 -4.15
N LEU A 112 0.27 -7.57 -4.56
CA LEU A 112 -0.37 -6.26 -4.41
C LEU A 112 -1.76 -6.26 -5.06
N ARG A 113 -1.86 -6.78 -6.28
CA ARG A 113 -3.13 -6.92 -7.01
C ARG A 113 -4.16 -7.68 -6.18
N ARG A 114 -3.81 -8.85 -5.63
CA ARG A 114 -4.71 -9.64 -4.76
C ARG A 114 -5.13 -8.88 -3.51
N VAL A 115 -4.22 -8.14 -2.87
CA VAL A 115 -4.54 -7.34 -1.68
C VAL A 115 -5.50 -6.21 -2.03
N VAL A 116 -5.29 -5.50 -3.14
CA VAL A 116 -6.21 -4.45 -3.60
C VAL A 116 -7.59 -5.05 -3.92
N GLU A 117 -7.63 -6.11 -4.72
CA GLU A 117 -8.89 -6.77 -5.10
C GLU A 117 -9.65 -7.33 -3.89
N GLY A 118 -8.96 -7.96 -2.94
CA GLY A 118 -9.59 -8.56 -1.76
C GLY A 118 -9.92 -7.56 -0.65
N SER A 119 -8.93 -6.77 -0.22
CA SER A 119 -9.00 -5.95 1.00
C SER A 119 -9.38 -4.49 0.76
N LEU A 120 -9.26 -3.96 -0.46
CA LEU A 120 -9.70 -2.59 -0.79
C LEU A 120 -10.99 -2.57 -1.61
N MET A 121 -11.14 -3.49 -2.56
CA MET A 121 -12.33 -3.55 -3.42
C MET A 121 -13.38 -4.52 -2.89
N GLY A 122 -12.96 -5.72 -2.46
CA GLY A 122 -13.85 -6.81 -2.06
C GLY A 122 -14.64 -6.56 -0.77
N VAL A 123 -14.12 -5.75 0.16
CA VAL A 123 -14.79 -5.40 1.42
C VAL A 123 -15.64 -4.13 1.33
N SER A 124 -15.59 -3.41 0.20
CA SER A 124 -16.33 -2.17 0.05
C SER A 124 -17.84 -2.45 -0.08
N GLY A 125 -18.67 -1.68 0.61
CA GLY A 125 -20.14 -1.73 0.46
C GLY A 125 -20.67 -0.78 -0.63
N LEU A 126 -19.81 -0.35 -1.55
CA LEU A 126 -20.12 0.74 -2.48
C LEU A 126 -20.95 0.26 -3.68
N GLY A 127 -21.72 1.19 -4.24
CA GLY A 127 -22.41 1.02 -5.52
C GLY A 127 -23.69 0.19 -5.45
N SER A 128 -24.40 0.14 -6.58
CA SER A 128 -25.68 -0.58 -6.69
C SER A 128 -25.53 -2.06 -7.08
N ASP A 129 -24.41 -2.42 -7.69
CA ASP A 129 -24.08 -3.79 -8.12
C ASP A 129 -22.57 -4.06 -8.05
N ASP A 130 -22.16 -5.29 -8.34
CA ASP A 130 -20.76 -5.72 -8.28
C ASP A 130 -19.85 -4.92 -9.23
N ARG A 131 -20.34 -4.54 -10.41
CA ARG A 131 -19.54 -3.81 -11.40
C ARG A 131 -19.34 -2.37 -10.94
N ASP A 132 -20.40 -1.72 -10.48
CA ASP A 132 -20.32 -0.36 -9.94
C ASP A 132 -19.40 -0.31 -8.71
N ARG A 133 -19.53 -1.28 -7.80
CA ARG A 133 -18.63 -1.45 -6.65
C ARG A 133 -17.16 -1.48 -7.07
N LEU A 134 -16.83 -2.33 -8.05
CA LEU A 134 -15.46 -2.49 -8.53
C LEU A 134 -14.94 -1.22 -9.20
N ILE A 135 -15.77 -0.53 -9.98
CA ILE A 135 -15.39 0.75 -10.63
C ILE A 135 -15.09 1.80 -9.56
N ARG A 136 -16.02 2.03 -8.62
CA ARG A 136 -15.87 3.01 -7.54
C ARG A 136 -14.62 2.76 -6.70
N SER A 137 -14.44 1.51 -6.26
CA SER A 137 -13.29 1.11 -5.46
C SER A 137 -11.97 1.19 -6.23
N GLY A 138 -11.99 0.93 -7.54
CA GLY A 138 -10.82 1.06 -8.41
C GLY A 138 -10.40 2.52 -8.60
N LEU A 139 -11.36 3.44 -8.76
CA LEU A 139 -11.10 4.88 -8.84
C LEU A 139 -10.51 5.40 -7.53
N ILE A 140 -11.09 5.02 -6.38
CA ILE A 140 -10.53 5.33 -5.05
C ILE A 140 -9.09 4.82 -4.92
N SER A 141 -8.87 3.54 -5.23
CA SER A 141 -7.54 2.91 -5.13
C SER A 141 -6.51 3.59 -6.03
N SER A 142 -6.88 3.90 -7.28
CA SER A 142 -5.98 4.57 -8.24
C SER A 142 -5.59 5.98 -7.79
N GLN A 143 -6.55 6.76 -7.29
CA GLN A 143 -6.32 8.10 -6.77
C GLN A 143 -5.41 8.07 -5.54
N MET A 144 -5.66 7.15 -4.61
CA MET A 144 -4.88 6.97 -3.38
C MET A 144 -3.45 6.51 -3.69
N MET A 145 -3.27 5.49 -4.53
CA MET A 145 -1.94 4.98 -4.91
C MET A 145 -1.14 6.02 -5.68
N GLY A 146 -1.77 6.75 -6.62
CA GLY A 146 -1.11 7.82 -7.36
C GLY A 146 -0.64 8.95 -6.45
N PHE A 147 -1.49 9.37 -5.50
CA PHE A 147 -1.10 10.36 -4.49
C PHE A 147 0.05 9.86 -3.61
N ALA A 148 -0.03 8.62 -3.11
CA ALA A 148 1.03 8.04 -2.28
C ALA A 148 2.38 7.96 -3.01
N LEU A 149 2.37 7.60 -4.31
CA LEU A 149 3.57 7.61 -5.14
C LEU A 149 4.18 9.01 -5.24
N MET A 150 3.37 10.02 -5.59
CA MET A 150 3.85 11.40 -5.72
C MET A 150 4.41 11.95 -4.41
N ARG A 151 3.72 11.70 -3.28
CA ARG A 151 4.09 12.26 -1.97
C ARG A 151 5.24 11.53 -1.30
N TYR A 152 5.17 10.19 -1.19
CA TYR A 152 6.08 9.42 -0.32
C TYR A 152 7.21 8.71 -1.07
N VAL A 153 7.05 8.46 -2.37
CA VAL A 153 8.03 7.70 -3.17
C VAL A 153 8.85 8.63 -4.04
N TRP A 154 8.19 9.38 -4.92
CA TRP A 154 8.86 10.29 -5.86
C TRP A 154 9.14 11.67 -5.27
N LYS A 155 8.47 12.04 -4.17
CA LYS A 155 8.62 13.33 -3.49
C LYS A 155 8.49 14.53 -4.45
N ILE A 156 7.43 14.52 -5.26
CA ILE A 156 7.14 15.57 -6.25
C ILE A 156 6.51 16.78 -5.56
N GLU A 157 7.09 17.97 -5.75
CA GLU A 157 6.57 19.21 -5.17
C GLU A 157 5.48 19.86 -6.04
N PRO A 158 4.48 20.54 -5.44
CA PRO A 158 4.31 20.79 -3.99
C PRO A 158 3.61 19.64 -3.24
N VAL A 159 3.20 18.56 -3.91
CA VAL A 159 2.40 17.46 -3.33
C VAL A 159 3.12 16.77 -2.17
N ALA A 160 4.45 16.70 -2.22
CA ALA A 160 5.27 16.14 -1.17
C ALA A 160 5.24 16.98 0.11
N SER A 161 5.32 18.31 0.01
CA SER A 161 5.35 19.21 1.16
C SER A 161 4.00 19.76 1.62
N MET A 162 2.92 19.58 0.84
CA MET A 162 1.56 19.97 1.25
C MET A 162 1.24 19.44 2.65
N THR A 163 0.57 20.22 3.47
CA THR A 163 0.08 19.71 4.77
C THR A 163 -0.97 18.62 4.57
N ASP A 164 -1.14 17.76 5.57
CA ASP A 164 -2.15 16.71 5.52
C ASP A 164 -3.55 17.31 5.38
N ASP A 165 -3.84 18.44 6.04
CA ASP A 165 -5.11 19.16 5.94
C ASP A 165 -5.37 19.71 4.52
N GLU A 166 -4.36 20.29 3.87
CA GLU A 166 -4.46 20.75 2.48
C GLU A 166 -4.73 19.60 1.52
N ALA A 167 -4.02 18.47 1.71
CA ALA A 167 -4.22 17.28 0.90
C ALA A 167 -5.64 16.71 1.09
N ILE A 168 -6.13 16.65 2.34
CA ILE A 168 -7.48 16.21 2.65
C ILE A 168 -8.52 17.11 2.01
N ALA A 169 -8.39 18.43 2.18
CA ALA A 169 -9.33 19.40 1.59
C ALA A 169 -9.39 19.30 0.06
N ALA A 170 -8.26 19.04 -0.60
CA ALA A 170 -8.19 18.97 -2.07
C ALA A 170 -8.63 17.62 -2.65
N ILE A 171 -8.31 16.50 -1.99
CA ILE A 171 -8.46 15.16 -2.57
C ILE A 171 -9.69 14.44 -2.03
N ALA A 172 -10.05 14.61 -0.75
CA ALA A 172 -11.19 13.92 -0.15
C ALA A 172 -12.52 14.14 -0.89
N PRO A 173 -12.83 15.34 -1.43
CA PRO A 173 -14.05 15.52 -2.24
C PRO A 173 -14.11 14.65 -3.49
N ASN A 174 -12.97 14.37 -4.13
CA ASN A 174 -12.90 13.47 -5.28
C ASN A 174 -13.14 12.01 -4.87
N LEU A 175 -12.56 11.59 -3.74
CA LEU A 175 -12.82 10.26 -3.19
C LEU A 175 -14.27 10.11 -2.78
N GLN A 176 -14.86 11.15 -2.17
CA GLN A 176 -16.28 11.16 -1.79
C GLN A 176 -17.17 11.06 -3.03
N ARG A 177 -16.85 11.77 -4.11
CA ARG A 177 -17.53 11.62 -5.39
C ARG A 177 -17.48 10.17 -5.92
N TYR A 178 -16.38 9.45 -5.72
CA TYR A 178 -16.31 8.03 -6.09
C TYR A 178 -17.16 7.15 -5.17
N VAL A 179 -17.27 7.49 -3.90
CA VAL A 179 -18.08 6.79 -2.90
C VAL A 179 -19.57 6.86 -3.22
N ASP A 180 -20.14 8.05 -3.36
CA ASP A 180 -21.60 8.26 -3.43
C ASP A 180 -22.06 9.12 -4.62
N GLY A 181 -21.13 9.75 -5.33
CA GLY A 181 -21.44 10.67 -6.42
C GLY A 181 -21.77 9.96 -7.73
N ASP A 182 -22.25 10.78 -8.67
CA ASP A 182 -22.45 10.38 -10.06
C ASP A 182 -21.11 10.32 -10.83
N LEU A 183 -20.84 9.15 -11.41
CA LEU A 183 -19.66 8.86 -12.22
C LEU A 183 -19.87 9.11 -13.72
N GLY A 184 -21.04 9.61 -14.12
CA GLY A 184 -21.39 9.85 -15.52
C GLY A 184 -21.84 8.58 -16.27
N GLY A 185 -22.19 7.52 -15.53
CA GLY A 185 -22.81 6.32 -16.06
C GLY A 185 -24.30 6.58 -16.25
N GLN A 186 -24.69 6.99 -17.46
CA GLN A 186 -26.09 7.19 -17.82
C GLN A 186 -26.91 5.96 -17.44
N THR A 187 -27.96 6.21 -16.66
CA THR A 187 -29.19 5.44 -16.64
C THR A 187 -29.50 4.98 -18.06
N GLN A 188 -29.50 3.68 -18.30
CA GLN A 188 -30.17 3.09 -19.45
C GLN A 188 -31.22 2.11 -18.94
#